data_AF-A0AAU9IHM7-F1
#
_entry.id   AF-A0AAU9IHM7-F1
#
_cell.length_a   1.000
_cell.length_b   1.000
_cell.length_c   1.000
_cell.angle_alpha   90.00
_cell.angle_beta   90.00
_cell.angle_gamma   90.00
#
_symmetry.space_group_name_H-M   'P 1'
#
loop_
_entity.id
_entity.type
_entity.pdbx_description
1 polymer ?
#
loop_
_entity_poly.entity_id
_entity_poly.type
_entity_poly.pdbx_seq_one_letter_code
_entity_poly.pdbx_strand_id
1 'polypeptide(L)' 'MLQAEDDAVDGVSQLLAYYVALKQAGVPVKMHLYAEGGHAFGLRADALPIAQWPQLVETWLGTIGMLEAADAH' A
#
# COMPACT_ATOMS: atom_id res chain seq x y z
N MET A 1 3.57 0.05 -0.44
CA MET A 1 3.42 -1.39 -0.80
C MET A 1 2.07 -1.88 -0.31
N LEU A 2 1.38 -2.66 -1.12
CA LEU A 2 -0.03 -3.04 -0.96
C LEU A 2 -0.21 -4.48 -1.48
N GLN A 3 -0.85 -5.36 -0.71
CA GLN A 3 -1.12 -6.75 -1.08
C GLN A 3 -2.36 -7.26 -0.35
N ALA A 4 -3.08 -8.18 -0.97
CA ALA A 4 -4.10 -8.99 -0.32
C ALA A 4 -3.55 -10.40 -0.03
N GLU A 5 -3.78 -10.94 1.16
CA GLU A 5 -3.31 -12.27 1.58
C GLU A 5 -4.04 -13.40 0.85
N ASP A 6 -5.29 -13.16 0.44
CA ASP A 6 -6.10 -14.05 -0.38
C ASP A 6 -5.78 -13.99 -1.89
N ASP A 7 -4.68 -13.31 -2.27
CA ASP A 7 -4.14 -13.38 -3.63
C ASP A 7 -3.55 -14.77 -3.90
N ALA A 8 -4.28 -15.58 -4.66
CA ALA A 8 -3.88 -16.93 -5.05
C ALA A 8 -2.80 -16.97 -6.14
N VAL A 9 -2.45 -15.82 -6.75
CA VAL A 9 -1.46 -15.72 -7.83
C VAL A 9 -0.10 -15.29 -7.26
N ASP A 10 -0.10 -14.24 -6.45
CA ASP A 10 1.11 -13.67 -5.84
C ASP A 10 1.10 -13.85 -4.32
N GLY A 11 2.00 -14.68 -3.82
CA GLY A 11 2.19 -14.88 -2.39
C GLY A 11 2.79 -13.67 -1.67
N VAL A 12 2.53 -13.56 -0.37
CA VAL A 12 2.98 -12.44 0.49
C VAL A 12 4.50 -12.35 0.67
N SER A 13 5.23 -13.43 0.41
CA SER A 13 6.68 -13.52 0.64
C SER A 13 7.48 -12.51 -0.16
N GLN A 14 7.10 -12.27 -1.42
CA GLN A 14 7.76 -11.31 -2.30
C GLN A 14 7.64 -9.88 -1.76
N LEU A 15 6.45 -9.53 -1.25
CA LEU A 15 6.18 -8.24 -0.61
C LEU A 15 7.04 -8.05 0.64
N LEU A 16 7.11 -9.06 1.51
CA LEU A 16 7.90 -9.00 2.74
C LEU A 16 9.40 -8.86 2.45
N ALA A 17 9.93 -9.64 1.49
CA ALA A 17 11.33 -9.57 1.09
C ALA A 17 11.71 -8.16 0.61
N TYR A 18 10.87 -7.56 -0.24
CA TYR A 18 11.14 -6.22 -0.77
C TYR A 18 11.01 -5.13 0.29
N TYR A 19 10.03 -5.23 1.20
CA TYR A 19 9.89 -4.31 2.33
C TYR A 19 11.15 -4.31 3.21
N VAL A 20 11.65 -5.50 3.58
CA VAL A 20 12.85 -5.64 4.41
C VAL A 20 14.07 -5.04 3.70
N ALA A 21 14.24 -5.30 2.41
CA ALA A 21 15.36 -4.73 1.64
C ALA A 21 15.34 -3.19 1.60
N LEU A 22 14.17 -2.58 1.38
CA LEU A 22 14.03 -1.12 1.40
C LEU A 22 14.32 -0.53 2.78
N LYS A 23 13.85 -1.18 3.85
CA LYS A 23 14.15 -0.77 5.22
C LYS A 23 15.64 -0.84 5.53
N GLN A 24 16.32 -1.90 5.10
CA GLN A 24 17.77 -2.06 5.28
C GLN A 24 18.57 -1.01 4.49
N ALA A 25 18.08 -0.59 3.33
CA ALA A 25 18.68 0.47 2.52
C ALA A 25 18.41 1.89 3.04
N GLY A 26 17.67 2.06 4.14
CA GLY A 26 17.32 3.37 4.69
C GLY A 26 16.28 4.14 3.85
N VAL A 27 15.60 3.47 2.92
CA VAL A 27 14.57 4.08 2.09
C VAL A 27 13.26 4.15 2.89
N PRO A 28 12.59 5.33 2.94
CA PRO A 28 11.26 5.43 3.54
C PRO A 28 10.28 4.50 2.82
N VAL A 29 9.64 3.61 3.56
CA VAL A 29 8.69 2.63 3.00
C VAL A 29 7.51 2.41 3.94
N LYS A 30 6.31 2.32 3.37
CA LYS A 30 5.06 1.94 4.05
C LYS A 30 4.44 0.73 3.38
N MET A 31 3.96 -0.21 4.18
CA MET A 31 3.30 -1.43 3.72
C MET A 31 1.92 -1.54 4.36
N HIS A 32 0.92 -1.93 3.57
CA HIS A 32 -0.39 -2.36 4.05
C HIS A 32 -0.66 -3.74 3.48
N LEU A 33 -0.96 -4.69 4.36
CA LEU A 33 -1.34 -6.05 4.04
C LEU A 33 -2.78 -6.24 4.49
N TYR A 34 -3.63 -6.72 3.58
CA TYR A 34 -5.06 -6.92 3.82
C TYR A 34 -5.39 -8.40 3.77
N ALA A 35 -6.29 -8.87 4.64
CA ALA A 35 -6.72 -10.26 4.60
C ALA A 35 -7.46 -10.62 3.30
N GLU A 36 -8.25 -9.68 2.78
CA GLU A 36 -9.15 -9.88 1.64
C GLU A 36 -9.02 -8.74 0.61
N GLY A 37 -9.13 -9.10 -0.66
CA GLY A 37 -9.08 -8.16 -1.79
C GLY A 37 -8.79 -8.85 -3.13
N GLY A 38 -8.25 -10.07 -3.09
CA GLY A 38 -7.91 -10.86 -4.27
C GLY A 38 -6.80 -10.24 -5.13
N HIS A 39 -6.51 -10.91 -6.24
CA HIS A 39 -5.51 -10.44 -7.19
C HIS A 39 -5.98 -9.18 -7.94
N ALA A 40 -5.07 -8.22 -8.11
CA ALA A 40 -5.29 -7.03 -8.94
C ALA A 40 -6.58 -6.24 -8.64
N PHE A 41 -6.83 -5.94 -7.36
CA PHE A 41 -8.01 -5.19 -6.88
C PHE A 41 -8.17 -3.78 -7.50
N GLY A 42 -7.07 -3.14 -7.93
CA GLY A 42 -7.09 -1.87 -8.66
C GLY A 42 -7.76 -0.72 -7.89
N LEU A 43 -8.46 0.16 -8.60
CA LEU A 43 -9.21 1.30 -8.05
C LEU A 43 -10.71 1.04 -7.93
N ARG A 44 -11.12 -0.23 -7.95
CA ARG A 44 -12.55 -0.57 -7.89
C ARG A 44 -13.10 -0.16 -6.53
N ALA A 45 -14.22 0.55 -6.55
CA ALA A 45 -14.99 0.76 -5.34
C ALA A 45 -15.55 -0.58 -4.89
N ASP A 46 -15.15 -1.01 -3.69
CA ASP A 46 -15.61 -2.23 -3.04
C ASP A 46 -15.94 -1.89 -1.57
N ALA A 47 -16.76 -2.71 -0.93
CA ALA A 47 -17.02 -2.63 0.50
C ALA A 47 -15.82 -3.09 1.35
N LEU A 48 -14.85 -3.76 0.74
CA LEU A 48 -13.65 -4.23 1.42
C LEU A 48 -12.73 -3.06 1.83
N PRO A 49 -12.06 -3.14 3.01
CA PRO A 49 -11.14 -2.09 3.47
C PRO A 49 -10.03 -1.73 2.47
N ILE A 50 -9.62 -2.70 1.65
CA ILE A 50 -8.57 -2.51 0.65
C ILE A 50 -8.90 -1.40 -0.35
N ALA A 51 -10.18 -1.12 -0.62
CA ALA A 51 -10.62 -0.07 -1.56
C ALA A 51 -10.18 1.35 -1.14
N GLN A 52 -9.83 1.57 0.13
CA GLN A 52 -9.37 2.88 0.65
C GLN A 52 -7.86 3.11 0.49
N TRP A 53 -7.15 2.18 -0.16
CA TRP A 53 -5.71 2.31 -0.37
C TRP A 53 -5.26 3.60 -1.07
N PRO A 54 -6.01 4.22 -2.01
CA PRO A 54 -5.57 5.45 -2.67
C PRO A 54 -5.36 6.60 -1.68
N GLN A 55 -6.30 6.80 -0.75
CA GLN A 55 -6.20 7.84 0.28
C GLN A 55 -5.02 7.59 1.22
N LEU A 56 -4.72 6.31 1.51
CA LEU A 56 -3.57 5.93 2.32
C LEU A 56 -2.23 6.22 1.63
N VAL A 57 -2.18 6.10 0.30
CA VAL A 57 -1.01 6.46 -0.50
C VAL A 57 -0.83 7.97 -0.54
N GLU A 58 -1.88 8.74 -0.81
CA GLU A 58 -1.83 10.21 -0.78
C GLU A 58 -1.31 10.73 0.57
N THR A 59 -1.87 10.21 1.67
CA THR A 59 -1.42 10.56 3.03
C THR A 59 0.07 10.23 3.21
N TRP A 60 0.52 9.06 2.76
CA TRP A 60 1.92 8.66 2.89
C TRP A 60 2.85 9.51 2.02
N LEU A 61 2.46 9.83 0.79
CA LEU A 61 3.24 10.69 -0.09
C LEU A 61 3.43 12.09 0.52
N GLY A 62 2.41 12.62 1.20
CA GLY A 62 2.53 13.85 1.99
C GLY A 62 3.55 13.71 3.12
N THR A 63 3.57 12.59 3.84
CA THR A 63 4.53 12.37 4.96
C THR A 63 6.00 12.29 4.53
N ILE A 64 6.26 11.96 3.25
CA ILE A 64 7.61 11.92 2.68
C ILE A 64 7.93 13.12 1.80
N GLY A 65 7.07 14.15 1.79
CA GLY A 65 7.27 15.38 1.04
C GLY A 65 7.15 15.24 -0.49
N MET A 66 6.49 14.18 -0.98
CA MET A 66 6.21 14.01 -2.42
C MET A 66 4.94 14.73 -2.87
N LEU A 67 3.99 14.94 -1.95
CA LEU A 67 2.83 15.79 -2.16
C LEU A 67 2.92 16.96 -1.18
N GLU A 68 2.57 18.15 -1.65
CA GLU A 68 2.31 19.29 -0.78
C GLU A 68 1.16 18.90 0.17
N ALA A 69 1.22 19.36 1.42
CA ALA A 69 0.05 19.25 2.29
C ALA A 69 -1.10 19.99 1.56
N ALA A 70 -2.21 19.30 1.30
CA ALA A 70 -3.36 19.97 0.72
C ALA A 70 -3.76 21.11 1.66
N ASP A 71 -3.62 22.35 1.20
CA ASP A 71 -4.15 23.51 1.91
C ASP A 71 -5.63 23.24 2.15
N ALA A 72 -5.98 23.05 3.42
CA ALA A 72 -7.35 22.94 3.86
C ALA A 72 -8.02 24.31 3.63
N HIS A 73 -8.62 24.47 2.46
CA HIS A 73 -9.52 25.57 2.12
C HIS A 73 -10.98 25.17 2.33
#